data_AF-A0A7X4FPJ6-F1
#
_entry.id   AF-A0A7X4FPJ6-F1
#
_cell.length_a   1.000
_cell.length_b   1.000
_cell.length_c   1.000
_cell.angle_alpha   90.00
_cell.angle_beta   90.00
_cell.angle_gamma   90.00
#
_symmetry.space_group_name_H-M   'P 1'
#
loop_
_entity.id
_entity.type
_entity.pdbx_description
1 polymer ?
#
loop_
_entity_poly.entity_id
_entity_poly.type
_entity_poly.pdbx_seq_one_letter_code
_entity_poly.pdbx_strand_id
1 'polypeptide(L)'
;MVRLTWLDRSHGFLAVETGRPGERTREATPLMCHRLHFAAGRGSCLMVERQFFTTYTAVLFDAGFRPRHRIPLNGIPSRTRVSPDGRHAAITVFVSGHSYADSLFSTETSIVDTDTGGLIVANMEELPVVRDGQPFYSLDFNFWGVTFAADGDRFFATLGTGGVMYLVEGSL
;
A
#
# COMPACT_ATOMS: atom_id res chain seq x y z
N MET A 1 -10.20 -12.86 -4.69
CA MET A 1 -9.96 -12.55 -3.26
C MET A 1 -11.11 -11.71 -2.75
N VAL A 2 -11.76 -12.11 -1.66
CA VAL A 2 -12.93 -11.41 -1.10
C VAL A 2 -12.88 -11.41 0.42
N ARG A 3 -13.41 -10.38 1.07
CA ARG A 3 -13.58 -10.37 2.53
C ARG A 3 -14.79 -11.23 2.90
N LEU A 4 -14.62 -12.13 3.86
CA LEU A 4 -15.72 -12.93 4.41
C LEU A 4 -16.58 -12.08 5.35
N THR A 5 -17.90 -12.21 5.22
CA THR A 5 -18.87 -11.48 6.04
C THR A 5 -19.82 -12.42 6.81
N TRP A 6 -19.48 -13.71 6.89
CA TRP A 6 -20.21 -14.69 7.69
C TRP A 6 -20.23 -14.28 9.17
N LEU A 7 -21.25 -14.68 9.92
CA LEU A 7 -21.37 -14.44 11.36
C LEU A 7 -20.71 -15.56 12.17
N ASP A 8 -19.54 -16.03 11.72
CA ASP A 8 -18.75 -17.08 12.37
C ASP A 8 -17.32 -16.60 12.64
N ARG A 9 -16.43 -17.52 13.04
CA ARG A 9 -15.02 -17.20 13.35
C ARG A 9 -14.21 -16.70 12.14
N SER A 10 -14.71 -16.86 10.92
CA SER A 10 -14.06 -16.40 9.69
C SER A 10 -14.47 -14.96 9.31
N HIS A 11 -15.34 -14.31 10.09
CA HIS A 11 -15.76 -12.94 9.83
C HIS A 11 -14.57 -11.98 9.66
N GLY A 12 -14.55 -11.24 8.57
CA GLY A 12 -13.53 -10.23 8.28
C GLY A 12 -12.22 -10.76 7.74
N PHE A 13 -12.01 -12.08 7.70
CA PHE A 13 -10.85 -12.69 7.07
C PHE A 13 -10.94 -12.64 5.54
N LEU A 14 -9.78 -12.61 4.91
CA LEU A 14 -9.62 -12.72 3.47
C LEU A 14 -9.89 -14.17 3.07
N ALA A 15 -10.79 -14.37 2.11
CA ALA A 15 -10.97 -15.64 1.43
C ALA A 15 -10.41 -15.60 0.02
N VAL A 16 -9.87 -16.75 -0.37
CA VAL A 16 -9.36 -17.03 -1.71
C VAL A 16 -10.23 -18.11 -2.32
N GLU A 17 -10.43 -18.00 -3.62
CA GLU A 17 -11.15 -19.03 -4.36
C GLU A 17 -10.11 -19.98 -4.93
N THR A 18 -10.24 -21.26 -4.59
CA THR A 18 -9.35 -22.33 -5.02
C THR A 18 -10.15 -23.37 -5.79
N GLY A 19 -9.45 -24.21 -6.56
CA GLY A 19 -10.08 -25.26 -7.37
C GLY A 19 -10.31 -24.87 -8.83
N ARG A 20 -10.86 -25.82 -9.60
CA ARG A 20 -11.12 -25.69 -11.03
C ARG A 20 -12.47 -25.02 -11.29
N PRO A 21 -12.71 -24.46 -12.49
CA PRO A 21 -14.05 -24.01 -12.89
C PRO A 21 -15.08 -25.14 -12.67
N GLY A 22 -16.13 -24.89 -11.87
CA GLY A 22 -17.14 -25.88 -11.49
C GLY A 22 -16.94 -26.55 -10.12
N GLU A 23 -15.73 -26.51 -9.55
CA GLU A 23 -15.38 -27.09 -8.24
C GLU A 23 -14.79 -26.03 -7.29
N ARG A 24 -15.15 -24.76 -7.50
CA ARG A 24 -14.55 -23.66 -6.78
C ARG A 24 -15.00 -23.67 -5.32
N THR A 25 -14.04 -23.74 -4.41
CA THR A 25 -14.27 -23.59 -2.98
C THR A 25 -13.65 -22.28 -2.50
N ARG A 26 -14.24 -21.70 -1.45
CA ARG A 26 -13.69 -20.53 -0.78
C ARG A 26 -12.99 -20.99 0.48
N GLU A 27 -11.71 -20.71 0.57
CA GLU A 27 -10.90 -21.01 1.74
C GLU A 27 -10.56 -19.71 2.47
N ALA A 28 -10.79 -19.69 3.78
CA ALA A 28 -10.41 -18.58 4.63
C ALA A 28 -8.89 -18.60 4.86
N THR A 29 -8.24 -17.46 4.65
CA THR A 29 -6.82 -17.25 5.00
C THR A 29 -6.73 -16.63 6.40
N PRO A 30 -5.55 -16.62 7.05
CA PRO A 30 -5.38 -15.95 8.34
C PRO A 30 -5.28 -14.41 8.25
N LEU A 31 -5.45 -13.81 7.06
CA LEU A 31 -5.25 -12.38 6.85
C LEU A 31 -6.56 -11.58 7.02
N MET A 32 -6.51 -10.48 7.78
CA MET A 32 -7.65 -9.55 7.94
C MET A 32 -7.31 -8.18 7.35
N CYS A 33 -7.45 -8.05 6.03
CA CYS A 33 -7.00 -6.86 5.29
C CYS A 33 -8.09 -5.79 5.16
N HIS A 34 -7.73 -4.54 5.47
CA HIS A 34 -8.53 -3.35 5.16
C HIS A 34 -8.22 -2.80 3.76
N ARG A 35 -6.96 -2.94 3.34
CA ARG A 35 -6.48 -2.74 1.96
C ARG A 35 -5.62 -3.92 1.58
N LEU A 36 -5.70 -4.34 0.32
CA LEU A 36 -5.04 -5.53 -0.18
C LEU A 36 -4.64 -5.32 -1.64
N HIS A 37 -3.43 -5.75 -1.98
CA HIS A 37 -3.05 -6.01 -3.36
C HIS A 37 -2.15 -7.25 -3.43
N PHE A 38 -2.30 -8.03 -4.50
CA PHE A 38 -1.54 -9.26 -4.72
C PHE A 38 -1.16 -9.38 -6.19
N ALA A 39 0.11 -9.64 -6.48
CA ALA A 39 0.66 -9.81 -7.81
C ALA A 39 1.88 -10.73 -7.75
N ALA A 40 2.08 -11.54 -8.80
CA ALA A 40 3.25 -12.44 -8.93
C ALA A 40 3.59 -13.27 -7.68
N GLY A 41 2.58 -13.76 -6.96
CA GLY A 41 2.80 -14.59 -5.77
C GLY A 41 3.22 -13.82 -4.51
N ARG A 42 3.16 -12.49 -4.53
CA ARG A 42 3.45 -11.60 -3.39
C ARG A 42 2.25 -10.71 -3.12
N GLY A 43 2.05 -10.37 -1.85
CA GLY A 43 0.95 -9.51 -1.45
C GLY A 43 1.28 -8.54 -0.34
N SER A 44 0.51 -7.45 -0.32
CA SER A 44 0.51 -6.44 0.73
C SER A 44 -0.89 -6.33 1.31
N CYS A 45 -1.02 -6.57 2.61
CA CYS A 45 -2.25 -6.54 3.38
C CYS A 45 -2.12 -5.46 4.46
N LEU A 46 -2.85 -4.36 4.34
CA LEU A 46 -2.85 -3.32 5.36
C LEU A 46 -3.95 -3.62 6.39
N MET A 47 -3.58 -3.64 7.66
CA MET A 47 -4.42 -4.02 8.78
C MET A 47 -4.64 -2.82 9.71
N VAL A 48 -5.81 -2.78 10.32
CA VAL A 48 -6.13 -1.90 11.45
C VAL A 48 -6.44 -2.83 12.62
N GLU A 49 -5.64 -2.74 13.68
CA GLU A 49 -5.78 -3.56 14.87
C GLU A 49 -6.34 -2.68 15.98
N ARG A 50 -7.58 -2.95 16.38
CA ARG A 50 -8.30 -2.22 17.43
C ARG A 50 -8.26 -3.03 18.71
N GLN A 51 -7.19 -2.87 19.47
CA GLN A 51 -7.06 -3.44 20.82
C GLN A 51 -7.23 -2.33 21.85
N PHE A 52 -6.36 -2.26 22.86
CA PHE A 52 -6.34 -1.14 23.80
C PHE A 52 -5.96 0.18 23.13
N PHE A 53 -5.05 0.14 22.15
CA PHE A 53 -4.77 1.23 21.22
C PHE A 53 -5.07 0.80 19.79
N THR A 54 -5.37 1.76 18.91
CA THR A 54 -5.49 1.50 17.47
C THR A 54 -4.10 1.54 16.83
N THR A 55 -3.67 0.42 16.26
CA THR A 55 -2.41 0.32 15.51
C THR A 55 -2.66 -0.01 14.04
N TYR A 56 -1.72 0.38 13.20
CA TYR A 56 -1.77 0.17 11.76
C TYR A 56 -0.54 -0.62 11.33
N THR A 57 -0.74 -1.66 10.53
CA THR A 57 0.33 -2.59 10.16
C THR A 57 0.20 -2.96 8.69
N ALA A 58 1.29 -2.90 7.93
CA ALA A 58 1.39 -3.57 6.64
C ALA A 58 1.94 -4.99 6.84
N VAL A 59 1.21 -5.98 6.35
CA VAL A 59 1.64 -7.38 6.33
C VAL A 59 2.00 -7.76 4.91
N LEU A 60 3.27 -8.06 4.67
CA LEU A 60 3.72 -8.62 3.41
C LEU A 60 3.61 -10.14 3.48
N PHE A 61 3.08 -10.78 2.45
CA PHE A 61 2.77 -12.22 2.45
C PHE A 61 3.09 -12.90 1.11
N ASP A 62 3.26 -14.22 1.16
CA ASP A 62 3.63 -15.04 0.00
C ASP A 62 2.42 -15.66 -0.73
N ALA A 63 2.68 -16.46 -1.78
CA ALA A 63 1.65 -17.08 -2.60
C ALA A 63 0.73 -18.05 -1.84
N GLY A 64 1.18 -18.53 -0.67
CA GLY A 64 0.39 -19.36 0.24
C GLY A 64 -0.39 -18.55 1.27
N PHE A 65 -0.47 -17.22 1.12
CA PHE A 65 -1.12 -16.31 2.07
C PHE A 65 -0.51 -16.33 3.47
N ARG A 66 0.78 -16.72 3.57
CA ARG A 66 1.51 -16.76 4.83
C ARG A 66 2.17 -15.40 5.07
N PRO A 67 1.90 -14.74 6.22
CA PRO A 67 2.63 -13.54 6.61
C PRO A 67 4.14 -13.77 6.63
N ARG A 68 4.89 -12.85 6.03
CA ARG A 68 6.37 -12.88 5.96
C ARG A 68 6.97 -11.73 6.75
N HIS A 69 6.43 -10.52 6.57
CA HIS A 69 6.90 -9.31 7.24
C HIS A 69 5.74 -8.52 7.80
N ARG A 70 5.99 -7.81 8.90
CA ARG A 70 5.05 -6.89 9.52
C ARG A 70 5.75 -5.55 9.70
N ILE A 71 5.22 -4.52 9.05
CA ILE A 71 5.80 -3.18 9.04
C ILE A 71 4.80 -2.27 9.77
N PRO A 72 5.18 -1.60 10.87
CA PRO A 72 4.32 -0.63 11.52
C PRO A 72 4.06 0.56 10.59
N LEU A 73 2.84 1.10 10.62
CA LEU A 73 2.45 2.26 9.82
C LEU A 73 2.06 3.43 10.73
N ASN A 74 2.40 4.64 10.29
CA ASN A 74 2.17 5.87 11.04
C ASN A 74 0.74 6.43 10.90
N GLY A 75 -0.13 5.78 10.13
CA GLY A 75 -1.41 6.35 9.73
C GLY A 75 -2.45 5.33 9.27
N ILE A 76 -3.66 5.82 9.03
CA ILE A 76 -4.80 5.00 8.63
C ILE A 76 -4.55 4.47 7.20
N PRO A 77 -4.62 3.14 6.97
CA PRO A 77 -4.45 2.56 5.63
C PRO A 77 -5.35 3.18 4.56
N SER A 78 -4.74 3.74 3.52
CA SER A 78 -5.46 4.34 2.39
C SER A 78 -5.41 3.44 1.16
N ARG A 79 -4.21 3.06 0.72
CA ARG A 79 -3.99 2.29 -0.52
C ARG A 79 -2.76 1.41 -0.41
N THR A 80 -2.72 0.33 -1.18
CA THR A 80 -1.49 -0.43 -1.42
C THR A 80 -1.48 -0.99 -2.84
N ARG A 81 -0.30 -1.11 -3.44
CA ARG A 81 -0.10 -1.69 -4.77
C ARG A 81 1.17 -2.52 -4.76
N VAL A 82 1.12 -3.70 -5.36
CA VAL A 82 2.29 -4.55 -5.60
C VAL A 82 2.66 -4.42 -7.08
N SER A 83 3.95 -4.30 -7.35
CA SER A 83 4.54 -4.30 -8.70
C SER A 83 4.17 -5.57 -9.48
N PRO A 84 4.10 -5.53 -10.83
CA PRO A 84 3.74 -6.69 -11.65
C PRO A 84 4.61 -7.92 -11.45
N ASP A 85 5.90 -7.75 -11.12
CA ASP A 85 6.85 -8.82 -10.83
C ASP A 85 6.87 -9.23 -9.34
N GLY A 86 6.14 -8.52 -8.49
CA GLY A 86 6.00 -8.81 -7.08
C GLY A 86 7.12 -8.26 -6.20
N ARG A 87 8.18 -7.63 -6.73
CA ARG A 87 9.38 -7.25 -5.95
C ARG A 87 9.12 -6.10 -4.99
N HIS A 88 8.26 -5.17 -5.37
CA HIS A 88 7.98 -3.94 -4.62
C HIS A 88 6.51 -3.82 -4.24
N ALA A 89 6.24 -3.25 -3.06
CA ALA A 89 4.93 -2.82 -2.65
C ALA A 89 4.94 -1.34 -2.26
N ALA A 90 4.07 -0.56 -2.90
CA ALA A 90 3.75 0.80 -2.48
C ALA A 90 2.64 0.77 -1.42
N ILE A 91 2.78 1.59 -0.39
CA ILE A 91 1.86 1.68 0.74
C ILE A 91 1.58 3.16 0.96
N THR A 92 0.30 3.55 0.98
CA THR A 92 -0.13 4.91 1.32
C THR A 92 -1.03 4.88 2.54
N VAL A 93 -0.73 5.73 3.51
CA VAL A 93 -1.55 5.94 4.72
C VAL A 93 -1.94 7.40 4.85
N PHE A 94 -3.07 7.66 5.51
CA PHE A 94 -3.43 9.01 5.94
C PHE A 94 -2.75 9.32 7.26
N VAL A 95 -2.01 10.42 7.30
CA VAL A 95 -1.35 10.93 8.52
C VAL A 95 -2.02 12.24 8.95
N SER A 96 -2.18 12.41 10.26
CA SER A 96 -2.59 13.67 10.86
C SER A 96 -1.32 14.42 11.29
N GLY A 97 -0.97 15.53 10.63
CA GLY A 97 0.26 16.25 11.01
C GLY A 97 0.69 17.47 10.20
N HIS A 98 0.25 17.66 8.95
CA HIS A 98 0.73 18.81 8.16
C HIS A 98 -0.27 19.98 8.18
N SER A 99 0.03 20.94 9.05
CA SER A 99 -0.58 22.27 9.20
C SER A 99 -2.06 22.33 9.60
N TYR A 100 -2.30 22.95 10.77
CA TYR A 100 -3.60 23.36 11.32
C TYR A 100 -4.44 24.27 10.39
N ALA A 101 -3.95 24.63 9.20
CA ALA A 101 -4.54 25.60 8.29
C ALA A 101 -5.40 24.99 7.19
N ASP A 102 -5.32 23.68 6.90
CA ASP A 102 -6.13 23.08 5.84
C ASP A 102 -6.80 21.76 6.26
N SER A 103 -8.09 21.69 5.97
CA SER A 103 -8.99 20.54 6.19
C SER A 103 -8.67 19.30 5.31
N LEU A 104 -7.45 19.19 4.79
CA LEU A 104 -7.03 18.17 3.82
C LEU A 104 -6.08 17.17 4.50
N PHE A 105 -6.45 15.89 4.49
CA PHE A 105 -5.60 14.81 4.98
C PHE A 105 -4.28 14.77 4.19
N SER A 106 -3.14 14.81 4.89
CA SER A 106 -1.82 14.50 4.31
C SER A 106 -1.64 12.98 4.24
N THR A 107 -0.84 12.52 3.29
CA THR A 107 -0.53 11.10 3.14
C THR A 107 0.94 10.83 3.24
N GLU A 108 1.31 9.75 3.92
CA GLU A 108 2.65 9.20 3.86
C GLU A 108 2.62 8.04 2.87
N THR A 109 3.47 8.09 1.84
CA THR A 109 3.61 7.02 0.87
C THR A 109 5.02 6.46 0.89
N SER A 110 5.12 5.15 1.10
CA SER A 110 6.37 4.39 1.14
C SER A 110 6.40 3.29 0.09
N ILE A 111 7.62 2.84 -0.26
CA ILE A 111 7.85 1.69 -1.13
C ILE A 111 8.77 0.72 -0.39
N VAL A 112 8.34 -0.54 -0.30
CA VAL A 112 9.07 -1.61 0.40
C VAL A 112 9.41 -2.75 -0.53
N ASP A 113 10.51 -3.42 -0.28
CA ASP A 113 10.87 -4.70 -0.87
C ASP A 113 10.02 -5.82 -0.26
N THR A 114 9.36 -6.64 -1.08
CA THR A 114 8.40 -7.63 -0.58
C THR A 114 9.06 -8.91 -0.05
N ASP A 115 10.32 -9.16 -0.39
CA ASP A 115 11.02 -10.36 0.02
C ASP A 115 11.74 -10.19 1.36
N THR A 116 12.34 -9.02 1.55
CA THR A 116 13.11 -8.65 2.74
C THR A 116 12.29 -7.83 3.74
N GLY A 117 11.21 -7.17 3.28
CA GLY A 117 10.48 -6.19 4.09
C GLY A 117 11.23 -4.87 4.26
N GLY A 118 12.35 -4.67 3.57
CA GLY A 118 13.18 -3.48 3.64
C GLY A 118 12.47 -2.26 3.04
N LEU A 119 12.65 -1.11 3.67
CA LEU A 119 12.14 0.17 3.19
C LEU A 119 13.07 0.68 2.08
N ILE A 120 12.56 0.75 0.85
CA ILE A 120 13.30 1.28 -0.31
C ILE A 120 13.13 2.79 -0.36
N VAL A 121 11.87 3.24 -0.23
CA VAL A 121 11.51 4.66 -0.09
C VAL A 121 10.72 4.81 1.19
N ALA A 122 11.26 5.59 2.13
CA ALA A 122 10.63 5.82 3.42
C ALA A 122 9.41 6.74 3.32
N ASN A 123 9.60 7.88 2.67
CA ASN A 123 8.55 8.81 2.33
C ASN A 123 8.84 9.38 0.93
N MET A 124 7.89 9.26 0.01
CA MET A 124 8.03 9.82 -1.34
C MET A 124 8.19 11.34 -1.34
N GLU A 125 7.76 12.06 -0.31
CA GLU A 125 7.99 13.51 -0.15
C GLU A 125 9.48 13.88 -0.02
N GLU A 126 10.34 12.92 0.34
CA GLU A 126 11.79 13.09 0.43
C GLU A 126 12.52 12.87 -0.91
N LEU A 127 11.80 12.39 -1.94
CA LEU A 127 12.39 12.15 -3.25
C LEU A 127 12.67 13.46 -3.98
N PRO A 128 13.80 13.55 -4.71
CA PRO A 128 14.05 14.69 -5.59
C PRO A 128 13.05 14.67 -6.75
N VAL A 129 12.35 15.79 -6.97
CA VAL A 129 11.46 15.98 -8.11
C VAL A 129 12.07 16.97 -9.08
N VAL A 130 11.93 16.71 -10.37
CA VAL A 130 12.35 17.60 -11.46
C VAL A 130 11.14 17.96 -12.30
N ARG A 131 11.00 19.25 -12.65
CA ARG A 131 9.98 19.74 -13.58
C ARG A 131 10.66 20.64 -14.62
N ASP A 132 10.42 20.37 -15.89
CA ASP A 132 11.03 21.10 -17.01
C ASP A 132 12.56 21.17 -16.94
N GLY A 133 13.19 20.09 -16.46
CA GLY A 133 14.65 19.98 -16.29
C GLY A 133 15.22 20.75 -15.09
N GLN A 134 14.39 21.36 -14.25
CA GLN A 134 14.81 22.09 -13.05
C GLN A 134 14.35 21.38 -11.78
N PRO A 135 15.13 21.44 -10.67
CA PRO A 135 14.68 20.97 -9.37
C PRO A 135 13.33 21.62 -9.00
N PHE A 136 12.38 20.80 -8.60
CA PHE A 136 11.05 21.22 -8.20
C PHE A 136 10.78 20.74 -6.78
N TYR A 137 10.46 21.67 -5.89
CA TYR A 137 10.21 21.38 -4.49
C TYR A 137 9.18 22.37 -3.94
N SER A 138 8.31 21.87 -3.05
CA SER A 138 7.43 22.68 -2.23
C SER A 138 7.16 21.98 -0.91
N LEU A 139 6.93 22.77 0.15
CA LEU A 139 6.64 22.27 1.50
C LEU A 139 5.28 21.55 1.58
N ASP A 140 4.41 21.77 0.61
CA ASP A 140 3.07 21.16 0.54
C ASP A 140 3.00 19.97 -0.43
N PHE A 141 4.15 19.42 -0.84
CA PHE A 141 4.19 18.19 -1.62
C PHE A 141 3.49 17.07 -0.86
N ASN A 142 2.57 16.39 -1.54
CA ASN A 142 1.88 15.24 -1.00
C ASN A 142 1.75 14.19 -2.11
N PHE A 143 2.20 12.96 -1.83
CA PHE A 143 2.25 11.89 -2.81
C PHE A 143 1.28 10.76 -2.47
N TRP A 144 0.53 10.29 -3.45
CA TRP A 144 -0.32 9.10 -3.31
C TRP A 144 -0.59 8.41 -4.64
N GLY A 145 -1.29 7.27 -4.58
CA GLY A 145 -1.86 6.65 -5.78
C GLY A 145 -0.80 6.01 -6.68
N VAL A 146 0.18 5.35 -6.06
CA VAL A 146 1.28 4.71 -6.78
C VAL A 146 0.80 3.52 -7.60
N THR A 147 1.28 3.43 -8.84
CA THR A 147 1.22 2.22 -9.67
C THR A 147 2.58 1.96 -10.30
N PHE A 148 2.85 0.70 -10.62
CA PHE A 148 4.10 0.30 -11.25
C PHE A 148 3.87 0.01 -12.74
N ALA A 149 4.89 0.29 -13.55
CA ALA A 149 4.97 -0.10 -14.95
C ALA A 149 5.23 -1.62 -15.06
N ALA A 150 5.16 -2.15 -16.29
CA ALA A 150 5.28 -3.57 -16.56
C ALA A 150 6.65 -4.17 -16.18
N ASP A 151 7.71 -3.35 -16.17
CA ASP A 151 9.06 -3.74 -15.74
C ASP A 151 9.21 -3.88 -14.22
N GLY A 152 8.22 -3.45 -13.44
CA GLY A 152 8.21 -3.52 -11.98
C GLY A 152 9.07 -2.48 -11.29
N ASP A 153 9.92 -1.75 -12.02
CA ASP A 153 10.87 -0.78 -11.48
C ASP A 153 10.34 0.66 -11.62
N ARG A 154 9.88 1.00 -12.82
CA ARG A 154 9.28 2.31 -13.05
C ARG A 154 7.93 2.40 -12.35
N PHE A 155 7.65 3.54 -11.75
CA PHE A 155 6.40 3.82 -11.09
C PHE A 155 5.83 5.17 -11.49
N PHE A 156 4.52 5.29 -11.32
CA PHE A 156 3.79 6.53 -11.46
C PHE A 156 3.06 6.84 -10.17
N ALA A 157 3.03 8.10 -9.77
CA ALA A 157 2.27 8.55 -8.61
C ALA A 157 1.57 9.88 -8.89
N THR A 158 0.58 10.21 -8.06
CA THR A 158 0.01 11.56 -8.02
C THR A 158 0.82 12.41 -7.05
N LEU A 159 1.22 13.60 -7.48
CA LEU A 159 1.78 14.66 -6.64
C LEU A 159 0.78 15.81 -6.56
N GLY A 160 0.29 16.12 -5.36
CA GLY A 160 -0.48 17.34 -5.09
C GLY A 160 0.42 18.44 -4.54
N THR A 161 0.34 19.64 -5.08
CA THR A 161 1.02 20.86 -4.57
C THR A 161 0.42 22.11 -5.20
N GLY A 162 0.29 23.19 -4.43
CA GLY A 162 -0.27 24.47 -4.88
C GLY A 162 -1.71 24.36 -5.39
N GLY A 163 -2.48 23.39 -4.88
CA GLY A 163 -3.84 23.08 -5.37
C GLY A 163 -3.89 22.41 -6.74
N VAL A 164 -2.74 22.01 -7.30
CA VAL A 164 -2.62 21.34 -8.60
C VAL A 164 -2.20 19.88 -8.41
N MET A 165 -2.74 19.01 -9.25
CA MET A 165 -2.38 17.60 -9.33
C MET A 165 -1.46 17.35 -10.51
N TYR A 166 -0.34 16.68 -10.26
CA TYR A 166 0.63 16.26 -11.25
C TYR A 166 0.70 14.73 -11.29
N LEU A 167 0.98 14.20 -12.48
CA LEU A 167 1.46 12.83 -12.64
C LEU A 167 2.98 12.87 -12.58
N VAL A 168 3.57 12.13 -11.64
CA VAL A 168 5.03 11.95 -11.56
C VAL A 168 5.40 10.55 -12.01
N GLU A 169 6.53 10.43 -12.71
CA GLU A 169 7.19 9.16 -13.06
C GLU A 169 8.50 9.06 -12.27
N GLY A 170 8.85 7.87 -11.80
CA GLY A 170 10.12 7.56 -11.16
C GLY A 170 10.57 6.12 -11.40
N SER A 171 11.78 5.79 -10.96
CA SER A 171 12.39 4.45 -10.95
C SER A 171 12.97 4.17 -9.57
N LEU A 172 13.15 2.89 -9.22
CA LEU A 172 13.72 2.45 -7.94
C LEU A 172 15.23 2.13 -8.03
#